data_AF-A0A833LVA5-F1
#
_entry.id   AF-A0A833LVA5-F1
#
_cell.length_a   1.000
_cell.length_b   1.000
_cell.length_c   1.000
_cell.angle_alpha   90.00
_cell.angle_beta   90.00
_cell.angle_gamma   90.00
#
_symmetry.space_group_name_H-M   'P 1'
#
loop_
_entity.id
_entity.type
_entity.pdbx_description
1 polymer ?
#
loop_
_entity_poly.entity_id
_entity_poly.type
_entity_poly.pdbx_seq_one_letter_code
_entity_poly.pdbx_strand_id
1 'polypeptide(L)'
;MDFGGLTIGVREGVIVLITLVAAYIVVVLLRMLGLRRARTSAGQPAVPPVVSPEGQSPVPDPLPRAARPVEIPEDGPVAPASLSDLRVSQRTEELERQRLEQEVFQLRDEVDTLRGEVAALRQDMLQELAHLQAAQAVSPIYGDAMQMAAAGYEPAVIAERCGIARAEAELVVALAKSQER
;
A
#
# COMPACT_ATOMS: atom_id res chain seq x y z
N MET A 1 18.34 32.57 12.35
CA MET A 1 17.01 32.77 11.72
C MET A 1 16.00 32.19 12.70
N ASP A 2 15.67 33.01 13.69
CA ASP A 2 14.72 32.69 14.75
C ASP A 2 13.32 32.77 14.19
N PHE A 3 12.72 31.60 13.92
CA PHE A 3 11.29 31.54 13.64
C PHE A 3 10.58 31.65 14.99
N GLY A 4 10.16 32.88 15.29
CA GLY A 4 9.63 33.28 16.59
C GLY A 4 8.49 32.38 17.08
N GLY A 5 8.60 31.98 18.36
CA GLY A 5 7.52 31.35 19.11
C GLY A 5 7.64 29.83 19.15
N LEU A 6 8.30 29.35 20.21
CA LEU A 6 8.53 27.95 20.57
C LEU A 6 7.23 27.19 20.99
N THR A 7 6.11 27.53 20.36
CA THR A 7 4.80 26.85 20.42
C THR A 7 4.15 26.76 19.02
N ILE A 8 4.92 26.75 17.93
CA ILE A 8 4.51 26.00 16.74
C ILE A 8 4.52 24.54 17.17
N GLY A 9 3.42 24.13 17.80
CA GLY A 9 3.27 22.78 18.31
C GLY A 9 3.41 21.81 17.14
N VAL A 10 3.86 20.59 17.43
CA VAL A 10 3.87 19.49 16.46
C VAL A 10 2.56 19.43 15.66
N ARG A 11 1.44 19.79 16.30
CA ARG A 11 0.13 20.00 15.67
C ARG A 11 0.14 20.95 14.46
N GLU A 12 0.69 22.16 14.58
CA GLU A 12 0.77 23.12 13.47
C GLU A 12 1.68 22.60 12.35
N GLY A 13 2.81 21.96 12.69
CA GLY A 13 3.68 21.32 11.71
C GLY A 13 2.98 20.21 10.94
N VAL A 14 2.21 19.37 11.63
CA VAL A 14 1.40 18.30 11.03
C VAL A 14 0.30 18.87 10.13
N ILE A 15 -0.36 19.96 10.52
CA ILE A 15 -1.38 20.61 9.68
C ILE A 15 -0.76 21.17 8.39
N VAL A 16 0.40 21.84 8.48
CA VAL A 16 1.11 22.34 7.29
C VAL A 16 1.53 21.18 6.37
N LEU A 17 2.01 20.07 6.94
CA LEU A 17 2.37 18.88 6.17
C LEU A 17 1.15 18.26 5.46
N ILE A 18 0.05 18.06 6.18
CA ILE A 18 -1.19 17.48 5.62
C ILE A 18 -1.73 18.37 4.50
N THR A 19 -1.78 19.69 4.70
CA THR A 19 -2.28 20.63 3.68
C THR A 19 -1.41 20.63 2.42
N LEU A 20 -0.09 20.53 2.57
CA LEU A 20 0.83 20.41 1.43
C LEU A 20 0.61 19.10 0.64
N VAL A 21 0.44 17.98 1.35
CA VAL A 21 0.15 16.68 0.71
C VAL A 21 -1.21 16.70 0.01
N ALA A 22 -2.24 17.24 0.67
CA ALA A 22 -3.58 17.37 0.07
C ALA A 22 -3.55 18.25 -1.19
N ALA A 23 -2.86 19.39 -1.16
CA ALA A 23 -2.68 20.24 -2.32
C ALA A 23 -1.97 19.51 -3.47
N TYR A 24 -0.91 18.74 -3.17
CA TYR A 24 -0.21 17.92 -4.16
C TYR A 24 -1.14 16.88 -4.80
N ILE A 25 -1.94 16.16 -4.01
CA ILE A 25 -2.91 15.19 -4.52
C ILE A 25 -3.93 15.86 -5.45
N VAL A 26 -4.45 17.03 -5.06
CA VAL A 26 -5.38 17.81 -5.90
C VAL A 26 -4.74 18.19 -7.23
N VAL A 27 -3.48 18.67 -7.22
CA VAL A 27 -2.74 19.00 -8.45
C VAL A 27 -2.55 17.77 -9.34
N VAL A 28 -2.20 16.62 -8.76
CA VAL A 28 -2.06 15.36 -9.51
C VAL A 28 -3.40 14.92 -10.12
N LEU A 29 -4.49 15.00 -9.36
CA LEU A 29 -5.82 14.66 -9.86
C LEU A 29 -6.28 15.60 -10.98
N LEU A 30 -6.07 16.90 -10.85
CA LEU A 30 -6.37 17.89 -11.90
C LEU A 30 -5.53 17.64 -13.15
N ARG A 31 -4.23 17.34 -12.98
CA ARG A 31 -3.34 16.98 -14.10
C ARG A 31 -3.86 15.74 -14.82
N MET A 32 -4.25 14.70 -14.08
CA MET A 32 -4.81 13.47 -14.65
C MET A 32 -6.15 13.72 -15.36
N LEU A 33 -7.03 14.56 -14.80
CA LEU A 33 -8.29 14.96 -15.43
C LEU A 33 -8.05 15.77 -16.71
N GLY A 34 -7.07 16.67 -16.71
CA GLY A 34 -6.65 17.44 -17.88
C GLY A 34 -6.16 16.54 -19.02
N LEU A 35 -5.31 15.56 -18.71
CA LEU A 35 -4.84 14.57 -19.69
C LEU A 35 -5.98 13.68 -20.21
N ARG A 36 -6.92 13.30 -19.35
CA ARG A 36 -8.12 12.53 -19.76
C ARG A 36 -8.97 13.35 -20.72
N ARG A 37 -9.28 14.61 -20.39
CA ARG A 37 -10.10 15.51 -21.22
C ARG A 37 -9.43 15.86 -22.55
N ALA A 38 -8.11 15.99 -22.57
CA ALA A 38 -7.34 16.17 -23.81
C ALA A 38 -7.40 14.92 -24.71
N ARG A 39 -7.33 13.70 -24.14
CA ARG A 39 -7.55 12.46 -24.91
C ARG A 39 -8.99 12.32 -25.40
N THR A 40 -9.97 12.76 -24.63
CA THR A 40 -11.38 12.76 -25.07
C THR A 40 -11.60 13.76 -26.22
N SER A 41 -10.88 14.89 -26.22
CA SER A 41 -10.96 15.90 -27.30
C SER A 41 -10.16 15.51 -28.55
N ALA A 42 -9.07 14.75 -28.40
CA ALA A 42 -8.28 14.21 -29.52
C ALA A 42 -8.91 12.94 -30.16
N GLY A 43 -10.00 12.42 -29.58
CA GLY A 43 -10.69 11.20 -30.01
C GLY A 43 -11.73 11.38 -31.13
N GLN A 44 -11.81 12.55 -31.77
CA GLN A 44 -12.67 12.74 -32.93
C GLN A 44 -11.82 12.70 -34.21
N PRO A 45 -11.67 11.53 -34.87
CA PRO A 45 -11.11 11.50 -36.21
C PRO A 45 -12.05 12.27 -37.13
N ALA A 46 -11.54 13.36 -37.70
CA ALA A 46 -12.17 14.06 -38.80
C ALA A 46 -12.31 13.08 -39.96
N VAL A 47 -13.53 12.58 -40.17
CA VAL A 47 -13.92 11.85 -41.38
C VAL A 47 -14.03 12.90 -42.49
N PRO A 48 -13.20 12.87 -43.54
CA PRO A 48 -13.38 13.74 -44.69
C PRO A 48 -14.67 13.35 -45.44
N PRO A 49 -15.35 14.31 -46.08
CA PRO A 49 -16.73 14.16 -46.52
C PRO A 49 -16.87 13.29 -47.76
N VAL A 50 -18.04 12.64 -47.80
CA VAL A 50 -18.65 11.88 -48.90
C VAL A 50 -18.54 12.59 -50.25
N VAL A 51 -18.13 11.84 -51.27
CA VAL A 51 -18.52 12.08 -52.67
C VAL A 51 -18.97 10.75 -53.28
N SER A 52 -20.28 10.60 -53.45
CA SER A 52 -20.91 9.75 -54.48
C SER A 52 -21.80 10.71 -55.28
N PRO A 53 -21.86 10.62 -56.62
CA PRO A 53 -22.87 9.76 -57.23
C PRO A 53 -22.57 9.20 -58.65
N GLU A 54 -23.38 8.19 -59.03
CA GLU A 54 -23.84 7.84 -60.39
C GLU A 54 -22.91 7.23 -61.46
N GLY A 55 -23.32 6.06 -61.98
CA GLY A 55 -22.73 5.39 -63.14
C GLY A 55 -23.42 4.06 -63.53
N GLN A 56 -24.68 4.15 -63.96
CA GLN A 56 -25.44 3.30 -64.92
C GLN A 56 -25.06 1.81 -65.19
N SER A 57 -26.06 0.92 -65.07
CA SER A 57 -26.14 -0.42 -65.71
C SER A 57 -26.31 -0.32 -67.25
N PRO A 58 -26.11 -1.42 -68.03
CA PRO A 58 -27.21 -2.37 -68.26
C PRO A 58 -26.81 -3.86 -68.46
N VAL A 59 -27.80 -4.72 -68.22
CA VAL A 59 -27.93 -6.17 -68.49
C VAL A 59 -28.37 -6.39 -69.97
N PRO A 60 -28.03 -7.52 -70.65
CA PRO A 60 -29.04 -8.58 -70.89
C PRO A 60 -28.53 -10.05 -70.87
N ASP A 61 -29.42 -10.93 -70.37
CA ASP A 61 -29.54 -12.40 -70.28
C ASP A 61 -29.45 -13.21 -71.62
N PRO A 62 -29.49 -14.59 -71.71
CA PRO A 62 -30.17 -15.58 -70.82
C PRO A 62 -29.59 -17.03 -70.60
N LEU A 63 -29.80 -17.58 -69.38
CA LEU A 63 -30.31 -18.93 -68.92
C LEU A 63 -29.81 -20.28 -69.53
N PRO A 64 -30.12 -21.49 -68.95
CA PRO A 64 -30.26 -21.94 -67.55
C PRO A 64 -29.63 -23.35 -67.25
N ARG A 65 -29.29 -23.70 -65.99
CA ARG A 65 -29.36 -25.13 -65.56
C ARG A 65 -29.50 -25.38 -64.04
N ALA A 66 -30.66 -25.98 -63.72
CA ALA A 66 -30.95 -27.00 -62.69
C ALA A 66 -30.75 -26.70 -61.18
N ALA A 67 -31.89 -26.46 -60.52
CA ALA A 67 -32.41 -27.10 -59.30
C ALA A 67 -31.46 -27.44 -58.11
N ARG A 68 -31.61 -26.65 -57.03
CA ARG A 68 -31.90 -26.96 -55.59
C ARG A 68 -31.53 -28.35 -55.01
N PRO A 69 -31.23 -28.49 -53.69
CA PRO A 69 -31.92 -27.81 -52.57
C PRO A 69 -31.07 -27.36 -51.35
N VAL A 70 -31.76 -26.62 -50.49
CA VAL A 70 -31.35 -26.03 -49.19
C VAL A 70 -31.01 -27.12 -48.16
N GLU A 71 -29.90 -26.96 -47.45
CA GLU A 71 -29.64 -27.61 -46.16
C GLU A 71 -29.53 -26.55 -45.05
N ILE A 72 -30.29 -26.81 -43.99
CA ILE A 72 -30.44 -26.02 -42.76
C ILE A 72 -29.24 -26.33 -41.85
N PRO A 73 -28.65 -25.37 -41.12
CA PRO A 73 -27.59 -25.66 -40.15
C PRO A 73 -28.16 -26.46 -38.97
N GLU A 74 -27.90 -27.77 -38.94
CA GLU A 74 -28.17 -28.64 -37.79
C GLU A 74 -27.12 -28.39 -36.70
N ASP A 75 -27.60 -28.26 -35.47
CA ASP A 75 -26.82 -28.22 -34.23
C ASP A 75 -25.74 -29.32 -34.23
N GLY A 76 -24.49 -28.90 -34.26
CA GLY A 76 -23.34 -29.80 -34.20
C GLY A 76 -23.27 -30.49 -32.84
N PRO A 77 -23.11 -31.82 -32.78
CA PRO A 77 -22.93 -32.53 -31.52
C PRO A 77 -21.59 -32.12 -30.90
N VAL A 78 -21.58 -31.77 -29.61
CA VAL A 78 -20.35 -31.60 -28.84
C VAL A 78 -19.58 -32.91 -28.93
N ALA A 79 -18.52 -32.94 -29.73
CA ALA A 79 -17.67 -34.12 -29.88
C ALA A 79 -17.07 -34.47 -28.51
N PRO A 80 -17.03 -35.76 -28.12
CA PRO A 80 -16.41 -36.15 -26.87
C PRO A 80 -14.94 -35.75 -26.91
N ALA A 81 -14.53 -34.91 -25.95
CA ALA A 81 -13.13 -34.50 -25.78
C ALA A 81 -12.25 -35.75 -25.88
N SER A 82 -11.24 -35.70 -26.75
CA SER A 82 -10.43 -36.89 -27.01
C SER A 82 -9.67 -37.27 -25.73
N LEU A 83 -9.35 -38.55 -25.56
CA LEU A 83 -8.47 -39.01 -24.46
C LEU A 83 -7.15 -38.23 -24.42
N SER A 84 -6.71 -37.71 -25.58
CA SER A 84 -5.53 -36.84 -25.71
C SER A 84 -5.76 -35.47 -25.07
N ASP A 85 -6.93 -34.84 -25.29
CA ASP A 85 -7.26 -33.52 -24.72
C ASP A 85 -7.38 -33.58 -23.20
N LEU A 86 -7.99 -34.65 -22.67
CA LEU A 86 -8.06 -34.90 -21.22
C LEU A 86 -6.67 -35.09 -20.59
N ARG A 87 -5.77 -35.81 -21.27
CA ARG A 87 -4.38 -36.00 -20.81
C ARG A 87 -3.57 -34.71 -20.87
N VAL A 88 -3.79 -33.86 -21.88
CA VAL A 88 -3.16 -32.55 -21.97
C VAL A 88 -3.67 -31.65 -20.86
N SER A 89 -4.98 -31.61 -20.60
CA SER A 89 -5.61 -30.85 -19.52
C SER A 89 -5.08 -31.26 -18.14
N GLN A 90 -4.98 -32.58 -17.87
CA GLN A 90 -4.41 -33.07 -16.62
C GLN A 90 -2.94 -32.66 -16.46
N ARG A 91 -2.14 -32.77 -17.53
CA ARG A 91 -0.74 -32.33 -17.50
C ARG A 91 -0.62 -30.82 -17.26
N THR A 92 -1.49 -30.00 -17.84
CA THR A 92 -1.46 -28.55 -17.60
C THR A 92 -1.84 -28.22 -16.17
N GLU A 93 -2.85 -28.89 -15.60
CA GLU A 93 -3.22 -28.73 -14.19
C GLU A 93 -2.08 -29.16 -13.24
N GLU A 94 -1.37 -30.24 -13.56
CA GLU A 94 -0.20 -30.67 -12.79
C GLU A 94 0.93 -29.65 -12.82
N LEU A 95 1.20 -29.04 -13.97
CA LEU A 95 2.21 -27.99 -14.11
C LEU A 95 1.81 -26.71 -13.36
N GLU A 96 0.54 -26.33 -13.40
CA GLU A 96 0.03 -25.20 -12.62
C GLU A 96 0.13 -25.45 -11.11
N ARG A 97 -0.21 -26.66 -10.65
CA ARG A 97 -0.04 -27.05 -9.25
C ARG A 97 1.41 -26.99 -8.81
N GLN A 98 2.33 -27.55 -9.61
CA GLN A 98 3.76 -27.48 -9.32
C GLN A 98 4.27 -26.04 -9.26
N ARG A 99 3.79 -25.17 -10.15
CA ARG A 99 4.15 -23.75 -10.14
C ARG A 99 3.64 -23.06 -8.87
N LEU A 100 2.39 -23.29 -8.49
CA LEU A 100 1.82 -22.71 -7.26
C LEU A 100 2.54 -23.23 -6.01
N GLU A 101 2.90 -24.51 -5.97
CA GLU A 101 3.70 -25.09 -4.88
C GLU A 101 5.08 -24.43 -4.77
N GLN A 102 5.73 -24.15 -5.91
CA GLN A 102 6.99 -23.41 -5.95
C GLN A 102 6.83 -21.96 -5.47
N GLU A 103 5.78 -21.26 -5.91
CA GLU A 103 5.49 -19.89 -5.46
C GLU A 103 5.21 -19.86 -3.95
N VAL A 104 4.47 -20.83 -3.41
CA VAL A 104 4.23 -20.95 -1.95
C VAL A 104 5.53 -21.24 -1.20
N PHE A 105 6.39 -22.10 -1.74
CA PHE A 105 7.69 -22.39 -1.13
C PHE A 105 8.57 -21.13 -1.11
N GLN A 106 8.63 -20.39 -2.22
CA GLN A 106 9.35 -19.14 -2.33
C GLN A 106 8.82 -18.09 -1.34
N LEU A 107 7.51 -17.90 -1.26
CA LEU A 107 6.91 -16.94 -0.32
C LEU A 107 7.21 -17.29 1.14
N ARG A 108 7.31 -18.58 1.48
CA ARG A 108 7.70 -19.01 2.83
C ARG A 108 9.15 -18.64 3.14
N ASP A 109 10.05 -18.86 2.19
CA ASP A 109 11.46 -18.49 2.31
C ASP A 109 11.64 -16.96 2.44
N GLU A 110 10.90 -16.18 1.66
CA GLU A 110 10.87 -14.72 1.77
C GLU A 110 10.34 -14.28 3.15
N VAL A 111 9.27 -14.90 3.65
CA VAL A 111 8.73 -14.61 5.00
C VAL A 111 9.74 -14.96 6.09
N ASP A 112 10.43 -16.10 5.98
CA ASP A 112 11.42 -16.50 6.97
C ASP A 112 12.65 -15.59 6.95
N THR A 113 13.05 -15.11 5.77
CA THR A 113 14.08 -14.08 5.61
C THR A 113 13.65 -12.76 6.28
N LEU A 114 12.46 -12.26 5.97
CA LEU A 114 11.92 -11.02 6.57
C LEU A 114 11.77 -11.14 8.10
N ARG A 115 11.36 -12.30 8.60
CA ARG A 115 11.31 -12.57 10.05
C ARG A 115 12.69 -12.52 10.68
N GLY A 116 13.70 -13.05 9.99
CA GLY A 116 15.11 -12.95 10.39
C GLY A 116 15.59 -11.49 10.45
N GLU A 117 15.29 -10.71 9.41
CA GLU A 117 15.63 -9.28 9.37
C GLU A 117 14.93 -8.51 10.50
N VAL A 118 13.62 -8.73 10.72
CA VAL A 118 12.89 -8.08 11.82
C VAL A 118 13.46 -8.46 13.18
N ALA A 119 13.88 -9.72 13.36
CA ALA A 119 14.54 -10.15 14.59
C ALA A 119 15.88 -9.44 14.80
N ALA A 120 16.68 -9.29 13.74
CA ALA A 120 17.94 -8.56 13.77
C ALA A 120 17.73 -7.07 14.09
N LEU A 121 16.82 -6.38 13.38
CA LEU A 121 16.48 -4.98 13.64
C LEU A 121 15.99 -4.77 15.08
N ARG A 122 15.20 -5.71 15.60
CA ARG A 122 14.73 -5.65 17.00
C ARG A 122 15.91 -5.76 17.98
N GLN A 123 16.88 -6.63 17.70
CA GLN A 123 18.08 -6.77 18.53
C GLN A 123 18.93 -5.48 18.49
N ASP A 124 19.14 -4.92 17.31
CA ASP A 124 19.90 -3.67 17.14
C ASP A 124 19.23 -2.52 17.90
N MET A 125 17.90 -2.36 17.77
CA MET A 125 17.16 -1.36 18.53
C MET A 125 17.29 -1.56 20.05
N LEU A 126 17.21 -2.81 20.54
CA LEU A 126 17.40 -3.09 21.97
C LEU A 126 18.81 -2.75 22.44
N GLN A 127 19.83 -3.00 21.61
CA GLN A 127 21.21 -2.62 21.90
C GLN A 127 21.37 -1.11 21.92
N GLU A 128 20.81 -0.38 20.95
CA GLU A 128 20.81 1.08 20.95
C GLU A 128 20.12 1.66 22.18
N LEU A 129 18.97 1.11 22.58
CA LEU A 129 18.30 1.51 23.81
C LEU A 129 19.16 1.24 25.04
N ALA A 130 19.85 0.10 25.12
CA ALA A 130 20.78 -0.19 26.21
C ALA A 130 21.96 0.79 26.22
N HIS A 131 22.49 1.16 25.05
CA HIS A 131 23.54 2.18 24.92
C HIS A 131 23.05 3.56 25.34
N LEU A 132 21.84 3.96 24.94
CA LEU A 132 21.22 5.21 25.36
C LEU A 132 20.91 5.21 26.84
N GLN A 133 20.43 4.10 27.42
CA GLN A 133 20.24 3.96 28.87
C GLN A 133 21.56 4.05 29.62
N ALA A 134 22.63 3.42 29.11
CA ALA A 134 23.96 3.54 29.70
C ALA A 134 24.50 4.98 29.62
N ALA A 135 24.23 5.68 28.52
CA ALA A 135 24.59 7.09 28.36
C ALA A 135 23.69 8.05 29.18
N GLN A 136 22.42 7.68 29.39
CA GLN A 136 21.40 8.41 30.14
C GLN A 136 21.34 7.99 31.61
N ALA A 137 22.17 7.04 32.06
CA ALA A 137 22.44 6.73 33.46
C ALA A 137 23.21 7.87 34.16
N VAL A 138 22.84 9.11 33.84
CA VAL A 138 23.07 10.33 34.61
C VAL A 138 22.31 10.16 35.92
N SER A 139 23.01 9.53 36.86
CA SER A 139 22.64 9.15 38.23
C SER A 139 21.53 8.09 38.36
N PRO A 140 21.83 6.92 38.97
CA PRO A 140 20.81 5.93 39.35
C PRO A 140 19.77 6.50 40.35
N ILE A 141 20.10 7.64 40.97
CA ILE A 141 19.27 8.35 41.94
C ILE A 141 17.95 8.84 41.32
N TYR A 142 18.01 9.47 40.14
CA TYR A 142 16.80 9.99 39.50
C TYR A 142 15.93 8.87 38.91
N GLY A 143 16.54 7.75 38.49
CA GLY A 143 15.83 6.56 38.01
C GLY A 143 15.00 5.88 39.11
N ASP A 144 15.56 5.72 40.31
CA ASP A 144 14.82 5.20 41.49
C ASP A 144 13.70 6.17 41.90
N ALA A 145 13.97 7.48 41.91
CA ALA A 145 12.96 8.49 42.19
C ALA A 145 11.78 8.46 41.19
N MET A 146 12.06 8.31 39.90
CA MET A 146 11.03 8.18 38.85
C MET A 146 10.20 6.90 39.01
N GLN A 147 10.80 5.76 39.37
CA GLN A 147 10.04 4.54 39.65
C GLN A 147 9.15 4.68 40.88
N MET A 148 9.65 5.28 41.97
CA MET A 148 8.84 5.56 43.15
C MET A 148 7.68 6.53 42.83
N ALA A 149 7.93 7.56 42.02
CA ALA A 149 6.89 8.47 41.58
C ALA A 149 5.81 7.76 40.72
N ALA A 150 6.22 6.86 39.82
CA ALA A 150 5.30 6.03 39.03
C ALA A 150 4.51 5.05 39.90
N ALA A 151 5.08 4.55 40.99
CA ALA A 151 4.40 3.72 41.98
C ALA A 151 3.48 4.52 42.94
N GLY A 152 3.41 5.85 42.80
CA GLY A 152 2.50 6.72 43.56
C GLY A 152 2.99 7.13 44.94
N TYR A 153 4.29 7.04 45.23
CA TYR A 153 4.85 7.52 46.49
C TYR A 153 4.76 9.06 46.59
N GLU A 154 4.56 9.56 47.81
CA GLU A 154 4.52 10.99 48.09
C GLU A 154 5.90 11.65 47.87
N PRO A 155 5.97 12.90 47.35
CA PRO A 155 7.23 13.58 47.04
C PRO A 155 8.19 13.68 48.23
N ALA A 156 7.65 13.82 49.46
CA ALA A 156 8.47 13.87 50.67
C ALA A 156 9.23 12.56 50.94
N VAL A 157 8.59 11.42 50.68
CA VAL A 157 9.17 10.08 50.87
C VAL A 157 10.24 9.81 49.81
N ILE A 158 10.01 10.27 48.58
CA ILE A 158 10.98 10.15 47.48
C ILE A 158 12.22 11.00 47.77
N ALA A 159 12.03 12.25 48.21
CA ALA A 159 13.12 13.15 48.57
C ALA A 159 14.04 12.57 49.65
N GLU A 160 13.47 11.98 50.70
CA GLU A 160 14.21 11.36 51.80
C GLU A 160 14.96 10.08 51.35
N ARG A 161 14.30 9.21 50.57
CA ARG A 161 14.86 7.92 50.16
C ARG A 161 15.93 8.04 49.07
N CYS A 162 15.74 8.96 48.13
CA CYS A 162 16.68 9.18 47.02
C CYS A 162 17.69 10.30 47.32
N GLY A 163 17.56 11.02 48.44
CA GLY A 163 18.49 12.10 48.82
C GLY A 163 18.43 13.32 47.90
N ILE A 164 17.27 13.60 47.31
CA ILE A 164 17.03 14.73 46.39
C ILE A 164 16.22 15.84 47.08
N ALA A 165 16.23 17.05 46.54
CA ALA A 165 15.47 18.15 47.13
C ALA A 165 13.95 17.90 47.03
N ARG A 166 13.18 18.42 47.99
CA ARG A 166 11.71 18.28 47.97
C ARG A 166 11.08 18.83 46.69
N ALA A 167 11.58 19.96 46.20
CA ALA A 167 11.12 20.55 44.94
C ALA A 167 11.46 19.67 43.72
N GLU A 168 12.59 18.96 43.75
CA GLU A 168 12.97 18.00 42.70
C GLU A 168 12.04 16.79 42.73
N ALA A 169 11.73 16.25 43.90
CA ALA A 169 10.77 15.16 44.03
C ALA A 169 9.36 15.53 43.57
N GLU A 170 8.90 16.76 43.85
CA GLU A 170 7.61 17.27 43.36
C GLU A 170 7.60 17.36 41.82
N LEU A 171 8.71 17.77 41.20
CA LEU A 171 8.87 17.77 39.75
C LEU A 171 8.84 16.35 39.16
N VAL A 172 9.55 15.39 39.77
CA VAL A 172 9.56 13.97 39.38
C VAL A 172 8.13 13.41 39.40
N VAL A 173 7.36 13.67 40.46
CA VAL A 173 5.97 13.22 40.59
C VAL A 173 5.05 13.88 39.55
N ALA A 174 5.22 15.17 39.28
CA ALA A 174 4.47 15.85 38.22
C ALA A 174 4.80 15.27 36.83
N LEU A 175 6.07 14.98 36.56
CA LEU A 175 6.53 14.38 35.32
C LEU A 175 6.00 12.96 35.14
N ALA A 176 6.06 12.12 36.18
CA ALA A 176 5.51 10.76 36.14
C ALA A 176 3.99 10.77 35.82
N LYS A 177 3.22 11.65 36.47
CA LYS A 177 1.78 11.84 36.19
C LYS A 177 1.49 12.35 34.78
N SER A 178 2.43 13.04 34.14
CA SER A 178 2.28 13.51 32.76
C SER A 178 2.56 12.42 31.72
N GLN A 179 3.37 11.41 32.05
CA GLN A 179 3.69 10.29 31.16
C GLN A 179 2.61 9.19 31.16
N GLU A 180 1.77 9.13 32.19
CA GLU A 180 0.63 8.21 32.28
C GLU A 180 -0.61 8.70 31.50
N ARG A 181 -0.58 9.95 31.01
CA ARG A 181 -1.66 10.59 30.25
C ARG A 181 -1.39 10.57 28.75
#